data_AF-A0A4Y7QID9-F1
#
_entry.id   AF-A0A4Y7QID9-F1
#
_cell.length_a   1.000
_cell.length_b   1.000
_cell.length_c   1.000
_cell.angle_alpha   90.00
_cell.angle_beta   90.00
_cell.angle_gamma   90.00
#
_symmetry.space_group_name_H-M   'P 1'
#
loop_
_entity.id
_entity.type
_entity.pdbx_description
1 polymer ?
#
loop_
_entity_poly.entity_id
_entity_poly.type
_entity_poly.pdbx_seq_one_letter_code
_entity_poly.pdbx_strand_id
1 'polypeptide(L)'
;MATPFIDSVLTFLPDHDGINSQISNFCSEHHVLRQLLDTLLRFSLGQPCPYASTEATLLENWNVKQSDCMKSFDSFAERSTGKRARTDEDSDPSTTNKKRKVNSDPALDGTPRFTLHALSVTSPVRKKVDVTITDTSIRLTNPATKDLESAIPLSSLTRAFLVPNMGKNKNKPRWTVILISGDTWDRKQEKADKESGADGQVQVIFGVDAAPTAAKDLLTTTTYPDEPVKHEKGSDTYPHLKKFLSFLPPSIQLLEASDNPSKAPTPGAQFSSTAGYAYVDAYRAAKEGSLHFMNVGILWGENKPCEFFALQDIARDEDGTGAAGVKILTATGRTFSLFVRRRFATGDSGSGDDEGEFEGEETEFAMIDGKEKENVSQWIRTHRHLFGKRSIAPSTKKIHEGSSATAKDAEAAEEDLADDSDASDEDFVTDSESDGGSATSSDSEEEGAGSKRQSSRSAKSGNDDDDDDEADGEDEAVESEEDSQDEEDNQSNQSDRMSASNHPLLREGAMPRLSRAAVDAVVGMVEDDMGVISWKGTPDEEDELDE
;
A
#
# COMPACT_ATOMS: atom_id res chain seq x y z
N MET A 1 -6.59 -2.67 -51.97
CA MET A 1 -7.22 -3.96 -51.62
C MET A 1 -8.52 -3.64 -50.91
N ALA A 2 -9.59 -4.40 -51.16
CA ALA A 2 -10.84 -4.20 -50.44
C ALA A 2 -10.67 -4.56 -48.95
N THR A 3 -11.23 -3.74 -48.06
CA THR A 3 -11.20 -3.94 -46.60
C THR A 3 -12.63 -4.12 -46.05
N PRO A 4 -13.34 -5.18 -46.47
CA PRO A 4 -14.78 -5.32 -46.24
C PRO A 4 -15.14 -5.51 -44.77
N PHE A 5 -14.23 -6.00 -43.92
CA PHE A 5 -14.52 -6.26 -42.51
C PHE A 5 -14.51 -4.96 -41.72
N ILE A 6 -13.49 -4.12 -41.91
CA ILE A 6 -13.50 -2.80 -41.27
C ILE A 6 -14.63 -1.93 -41.82
N ASP A 7 -14.92 -2.00 -43.12
CA ASP A 7 -16.05 -1.25 -43.71
C ASP A 7 -17.37 -1.67 -43.07
N SER A 8 -17.58 -2.97 -42.83
CA SER A 8 -18.77 -3.47 -42.14
C SER A 8 -18.82 -3.04 -40.67
N VAL A 9 -17.69 -3.12 -39.95
CA VAL A 9 -17.63 -2.70 -38.54
C VAL A 9 -17.94 -1.21 -38.39
N LEU A 10 -17.40 -0.36 -39.27
CA LEU A 10 -17.66 1.09 -39.27
C LEU A 10 -19.14 1.44 -39.48
N THR A 11 -19.90 0.61 -40.18
CA THR A 11 -21.35 0.84 -40.35
C THR A 11 -22.20 0.52 -39.11
N PHE A 12 -21.66 -0.28 -38.17
CA PHE A 12 -22.38 -0.71 -36.97
C PHE A 12 -21.83 -0.09 -35.69
N LEU A 13 -20.69 0.61 -35.75
CA LEU A 13 -20.17 1.34 -34.61
C LEU A 13 -21.10 2.50 -34.26
N PRO A 14 -21.54 2.62 -32.99
CA PRO A 14 -22.34 3.75 -32.56
C PRO A 14 -21.54 5.06 -32.66
N ASP A 15 -22.20 6.14 -33.05
CA ASP A 15 -21.60 7.48 -33.12
C ASP A 15 -21.44 8.16 -31.74
N HIS A 16 -21.65 7.41 -30.65
CA HIS A 16 -21.43 7.91 -29.30
C HIS A 16 -19.95 8.22 -29.10
N ASP A 17 -19.65 9.40 -28.54
CA ASP A 17 -18.30 9.91 -28.27
C ASP A 17 -17.40 10.14 -29.52
N GLY A 18 -17.97 10.13 -30.72
CA GLY A 18 -17.22 10.40 -31.96
C GLY A 18 -16.20 9.31 -32.35
N ILE A 19 -16.26 8.14 -31.72
CA ILE A 19 -15.35 7.01 -31.96
C ILE A 19 -15.38 6.59 -33.43
N ASN A 20 -16.57 6.50 -34.03
CA ASN A 20 -16.72 6.16 -35.45
C ASN A 20 -16.03 7.18 -36.36
N SER A 21 -16.19 8.48 -36.07
CA SER A 21 -15.54 9.55 -36.83
C SER A 21 -14.02 9.51 -36.65
N GLN A 22 -13.52 9.25 -35.45
CA GLN A 22 -12.08 9.13 -35.19
C GLN A 22 -11.46 7.94 -35.95
N ILE A 23 -12.09 6.76 -35.88
CA ILE A 23 -11.58 5.57 -36.58
C ILE A 23 -11.70 5.77 -38.11
N SER A 24 -12.78 6.37 -38.58
CA SER A 24 -12.97 6.69 -40.00
C SER A 24 -11.90 7.66 -40.51
N ASN A 25 -11.64 8.74 -39.78
CA ASN A 25 -10.61 9.72 -40.11
C ASN A 25 -9.23 9.05 -40.11
N PHE A 26 -8.89 8.30 -39.06
CA PHE A 26 -7.65 7.55 -38.96
C PHE A 26 -7.45 6.56 -40.12
N CYS A 27 -8.51 5.82 -40.49
CA CYS A 27 -8.48 4.89 -41.62
C CYS A 27 -8.39 5.58 -42.98
N SER A 28 -8.80 6.85 -43.07
CA SER A 28 -8.68 7.66 -44.30
C SER A 28 -7.25 8.21 -44.47
N GLU A 29 -6.60 8.59 -43.37
CA GLU A 29 -5.24 9.12 -43.37
C GLU A 29 -4.18 8.01 -43.51
N HIS A 30 -4.45 6.81 -42.98
CA HIS A 30 -3.46 5.73 -42.90
C HIS A 30 -3.94 4.43 -43.56
N HIS A 31 -3.84 4.36 -44.88
CA HIS A 31 -4.28 3.19 -45.66
C HIS A 31 -3.57 1.87 -45.27
N VAL A 32 -2.28 1.90 -44.89
CA VAL A 32 -1.55 0.70 -44.44
C VAL A 32 -2.12 0.18 -43.11
N LEU A 33 -2.44 1.08 -42.18
CA LEU A 33 -3.03 0.71 -40.90
C LEU A 33 -4.45 0.19 -41.07
N ARG A 34 -5.22 0.77 -42.00
CA ARG A 34 -6.55 0.24 -42.38
C ARG A 34 -6.47 -1.21 -42.84
N GLN A 35 -5.47 -1.57 -43.66
CA GLN A 35 -5.26 -2.95 -44.10
C GLN A 35 -4.84 -3.88 -42.96
N LEU A 36 -3.97 -3.40 -42.08
CA LEU A 36 -3.56 -4.16 -40.90
C LEU A 36 -4.75 -4.43 -39.97
N LEU A 37 -5.61 -3.43 -39.78
CA LEU A 37 -6.82 -3.55 -38.97
C LEU A 37 -7.83 -4.51 -39.59
N ASP A 38 -8.06 -4.45 -40.91
CA ASP A 38 -8.90 -5.44 -41.61
C ASP A 38 -8.33 -6.86 -41.50
N THR A 39 -7.01 -7.00 -41.58
CA THR A 39 -6.31 -8.27 -41.39
C THR A 39 -6.49 -8.80 -39.97
N LEU A 40 -6.37 -7.94 -38.96
CA LEU A 40 -6.58 -8.30 -37.55
C LEU A 40 -8.04 -8.71 -37.28
N LEU A 41 -9.01 -8.00 -37.86
CA LEU A 41 -10.43 -8.35 -37.77
C LEU A 41 -10.73 -9.71 -38.42
N ARG A 42 -10.16 -9.97 -39.60
CA ARG A 42 -10.25 -11.29 -40.23
C ARG A 42 -9.67 -12.38 -39.33
N PHE A 43 -8.51 -12.11 -38.75
CA PHE A 43 -7.84 -13.05 -37.86
C PHE A 43 -8.72 -13.40 -36.66
N SER A 44 -9.24 -12.39 -35.94
CA SER A 44 -10.09 -12.61 -34.76
C SER A 44 -11.44 -13.26 -35.07
N LEU A 45 -11.98 -13.05 -36.27
CA LEU A 45 -13.27 -13.61 -36.72
C LEU A 45 -13.15 -14.98 -37.41
N GLY A 46 -12.01 -15.64 -37.33
CA GLY A 46 -11.84 -16.97 -37.94
C GLY A 46 -11.83 -16.97 -39.47
N GLN A 47 -11.53 -15.83 -40.11
CA GLN A 47 -11.58 -15.68 -41.56
C GLN A 47 -10.25 -16.06 -42.23
N PRO A 48 -10.27 -16.45 -43.52
CA PRO A 48 -9.06 -16.79 -44.27
C PRO A 48 -8.07 -15.63 -44.35
N CYS A 49 -6.77 -15.96 -44.31
CA CYS A 49 -5.69 -15.01 -44.49
C CYS A 49 -5.89 -14.20 -45.80
N PRO A 50 -5.88 -12.86 -45.76
CA PRO A 50 -6.11 -12.03 -46.94
C PRO A 50 -4.97 -12.08 -47.94
N TYR A 51 -3.77 -12.48 -47.50
CA TYR A 51 -2.62 -12.66 -48.38
C TYR A 51 -2.70 -14.05 -49.00
N ALA A 52 -2.98 -14.10 -50.30
CA ALA A 52 -2.80 -15.29 -51.13
C ALA A 52 -1.29 -15.56 -51.36
N SER A 53 -0.51 -15.51 -50.28
CA SER A 53 0.92 -15.80 -50.31
C SER A 53 1.10 -17.26 -50.67
N THR A 54 1.94 -17.53 -51.66
CA THR A 54 2.39 -18.88 -52.07
C THR A 54 3.15 -19.63 -50.97
N GLU A 55 3.34 -19.01 -49.81
CA GLU A 55 4.11 -19.54 -48.69
C GLU A 55 3.19 -20.36 -47.76
N ALA A 56 3.23 -21.68 -47.94
CA ALA A 56 2.41 -22.62 -47.16
C ALA A 56 2.62 -22.48 -45.64
N THR A 57 3.82 -22.12 -45.21
CA THR A 57 4.21 -21.91 -43.81
C THR A 57 3.43 -20.77 -43.14
N LEU A 58 3.16 -19.68 -43.86
CA LEU A 58 2.43 -18.54 -43.33
C LEU A 58 0.95 -18.90 -43.12
N LEU A 59 0.36 -19.63 -44.06
CA LEU A 59 -1.03 -20.09 -43.95
C LEU A 59 -1.21 -21.09 -42.80
N GLU A 60 -0.26 -22.01 -42.61
CA GLU A 60 -0.26 -22.94 -41.48
C GLU A 60 -0.15 -22.18 -40.14
N ASN A 61 0.80 -21.26 -40.03
CA ASN A 61 0.96 -20.42 -38.84
C ASN A 61 -0.29 -19.56 -38.55
N TRP A 62 -0.91 -19.01 -39.60
CA TRP A 62 -2.16 -18.25 -39.48
C TRP A 62 -3.26 -19.10 -38.85
N ASN A 63 -3.50 -20.30 -39.41
CA ASN A 63 -4.57 -21.19 -38.93
C ASN A 63 -4.33 -21.66 -37.49
N VAL A 64 -3.09 -22.01 -37.14
CA VAL A 64 -2.73 -22.45 -35.77
C VAL A 64 -2.97 -21.31 -34.79
N LYS A 65 -2.42 -20.12 -35.05
CA LYS A 65 -2.55 -18.97 -34.15
C LYS A 65 -3.98 -18.45 -34.09
N GLN A 66 -4.72 -18.51 -35.18
CA GLN A 66 -6.13 -18.13 -35.22
C GLN A 66 -6.98 -19.07 -34.34
N SER A 67 -6.75 -20.38 -34.42
CA SER A 67 -7.42 -21.36 -33.57
C SER A 67 -7.13 -21.10 -32.08
N ASP A 68 -5.88 -20.83 -31.73
CA ASP A 68 -5.51 -20.52 -30.34
C ASP A 68 -6.15 -19.21 -29.85
N CYS A 69 -6.21 -18.19 -30.70
CA CYS A 69 -6.88 -16.93 -30.39
C CYS A 69 -8.38 -17.11 -30.15
N MET A 70 -9.06 -17.93 -30.96
CA MET A 70 -10.48 -18.21 -30.80
C MET A 70 -10.77 -18.98 -29.49
N LYS A 71 -9.94 -19.97 -29.15
CA LYS A 71 -10.06 -20.67 -27.85
C LYS A 71 -9.93 -19.71 -26.66
N SER A 72 -9.06 -18.71 -26.79
CA SER A 72 -8.94 -17.66 -25.76
C SER A 72 -10.21 -16.83 -25.66
N PHE A 73 -10.82 -16.40 -26.78
CA PHE A 73 -12.10 -15.67 -26.75
C PHE A 73 -13.25 -16.50 -26.17
N ASP A 74 -13.35 -17.78 -26.50
CA ASP A 74 -14.37 -18.68 -25.94
C ASP A 74 -14.23 -18.77 -24.41
N SER A 75 -12.99 -18.83 -23.89
CA SER A 75 -12.73 -18.84 -22.44
C SER A 75 -13.18 -17.55 -21.73
N PHE A 76 -13.20 -16.41 -22.43
CA PHE A 76 -13.76 -15.15 -21.90
C PHE A 76 -15.29 -15.14 -21.96
N ALA A 77 -15.88 -15.69 -23.03
CA ALA A 77 -17.33 -15.75 -23.21
C ALA A 77 -18.01 -16.65 -22.15
N GLU A 78 -17.41 -17.80 -21.84
CA GLU A 78 -17.89 -18.73 -20.82
C GLU A 78 -17.88 -18.12 -19.41
N ARG A 79 -16.94 -17.20 -19.12
CA ARG A 79 -16.90 -16.50 -17.83
C ARG A 79 -18.05 -15.52 -17.60
N SER A 80 -18.70 -15.02 -18.67
CA SER A 80 -19.77 -14.01 -18.54
C SER A 80 -21.18 -14.59 -18.37
N THR A 81 -21.39 -15.87 -18.69
CA THR A 81 -22.72 -16.51 -18.64
C THR A 81 -22.86 -17.45 -17.45
N GLY A 82 -22.60 -16.94 -16.24
CA GLY A 82 -22.86 -17.63 -14.98
C GLY A 82 -24.36 -17.83 -14.69
N LYS A 83 -25.08 -18.60 -15.52
CA LYS A 83 -26.37 -19.17 -15.15
C LYS A 83 -26.12 -20.38 -14.27
N ARG A 84 -26.38 -20.21 -12.97
CA ARG A 84 -26.41 -21.29 -11.97
C ARG A 84 -27.33 -22.41 -12.47
N ALA A 85 -26.76 -23.58 -12.75
CA ALA A 85 -27.53 -24.80 -12.89
C ALA A 85 -28.21 -25.07 -11.54
N ARG A 86 -29.54 -25.02 -11.54
CA ARG A 86 -30.39 -25.32 -10.40
C ARG A 86 -30.52 -26.85 -10.35
N THR A 87 -29.64 -27.49 -9.59
CA THR A 87 -29.86 -28.88 -9.14
C THR A 87 -30.70 -28.83 -7.88
N ASP A 88 -31.99 -29.13 -8.03
CA ASP A 88 -32.85 -29.56 -6.93
C ASP A 88 -32.42 -30.97 -6.54
N GLU A 89 -31.93 -31.16 -5.32
CA GLU A 89 -32.12 -32.39 -4.55
C GLU A 89 -31.91 -32.09 -3.05
N ASP A 90 -32.94 -32.42 -2.28
CA ASP A 90 -33.05 -32.29 -0.83
C ASP A 90 -31.96 -33.07 -0.08
N SER A 91 -31.22 -32.40 0.82
CA SER A 91 -30.75 -32.97 2.09
C SER A 91 -30.08 -31.90 2.99
N ASP A 92 -30.26 -32.10 4.30
CA ASP A 92 -30.10 -31.22 5.46
C ASP A 92 -28.94 -30.20 5.57
N PRO A 93 -29.13 -29.12 6.36
CA PRO A 93 -28.13 -28.07 6.52
C PRO A 93 -27.10 -28.42 7.60
N SER A 94 -25.86 -28.73 7.19
CA SER A 94 -24.69 -28.50 8.03
C SER A 94 -23.91 -27.29 7.50
N THR A 95 -23.81 -26.28 8.35
CA THR A 95 -23.09 -25.02 8.12
C THR A 95 -21.59 -25.29 7.98
N THR A 96 -21.14 -25.51 6.75
CA THR A 96 -19.71 -25.55 6.43
C THR A 96 -19.28 -24.20 5.87
N ASN A 97 -18.35 -23.56 6.57
CA ASN A 97 -17.67 -22.35 6.14
C ASN A 97 -17.15 -22.51 4.70
N LYS A 98 -17.68 -21.70 3.78
CA LYS A 98 -17.23 -21.60 2.38
C LYS A 98 -15.76 -21.16 2.36
N LYS A 99 -14.83 -22.13 2.42
CA LYS A 99 -13.44 -21.94 2.02
C LYS A 99 -13.46 -21.51 0.55
N ARG A 100 -13.02 -20.28 0.28
CA ARG A 100 -12.82 -19.75 -1.06
C ARG A 100 -11.85 -20.69 -1.78
N LYS A 101 -12.38 -21.50 -2.70
CA LYS A 101 -11.58 -22.40 -3.54
C LYS A 101 -10.72 -21.52 -4.44
N VAL A 102 -9.45 -21.37 -4.08
CA VAL A 102 -8.45 -20.70 -4.91
C VAL A 102 -8.38 -21.51 -6.21
N ASN A 103 -8.84 -20.92 -7.32
CA ASN A 103 -8.65 -21.51 -8.63
C ASN A 103 -7.14 -21.58 -8.88
N SER A 104 -6.57 -22.78 -8.71
CA SER A 104 -5.21 -23.06 -9.14
C SER A 104 -5.20 -23.05 -10.66
N ASP A 105 -5.00 -21.88 -11.25
CA ASP A 105 -4.73 -21.77 -12.67
C ASP A 105 -3.35 -22.40 -12.93
N PRO A 106 -3.26 -23.54 -13.66
CA PRO A 106 -1.99 -24.19 -13.95
C PRO A 106 -1.03 -23.28 -14.74
N ALA A 107 -1.51 -22.18 -15.32
CA ALA A 107 -0.68 -21.17 -15.97
C ALA A 107 0.23 -20.39 -14.99
N LEU A 108 0.01 -20.47 -13.68
CA LEU A 108 0.83 -19.79 -12.65
C LEU A 108 1.95 -20.66 -12.06
N ASP A 109 2.14 -21.88 -12.56
CA ASP A 109 3.19 -22.82 -12.16
C ASP A 109 4.55 -22.48 -12.77
N GLY A 110 5.05 -21.31 -12.38
CA GLY A 110 6.38 -20.82 -12.70
C GLY A 110 7.52 -21.54 -11.98
N THR A 111 8.74 -21.47 -12.54
CA THR A 111 9.94 -22.02 -11.87
C THR A 111 10.29 -21.16 -10.65
N PRO A 112 10.43 -21.73 -9.44
CA PRO A 112 10.76 -20.96 -8.24
C PRO A 112 12.17 -20.36 -8.35
N ARG A 113 12.31 -19.09 -7.95
CA ARG A 113 13.58 -18.34 -7.99
C ARG A 113 14.13 -18.08 -6.60
N PHE A 114 13.26 -17.62 -5.70
CA PHE A 114 13.64 -17.32 -4.33
C PHE A 114 12.47 -17.57 -3.39
N THR A 115 12.72 -18.16 -2.21
CA THR A 115 11.73 -18.36 -1.16
C THR A 115 12.18 -17.76 0.16
N LEU A 116 11.30 -17.00 0.80
CA LEU A 116 11.37 -16.62 2.20
C LEU A 116 10.46 -17.56 2.98
N HIS A 117 11.03 -18.35 3.88
CA HIS A 117 10.27 -19.40 4.56
C HIS A 117 9.58 -18.89 5.81
N ALA A 118 8.41 -19.46 6.09
CA ALA A 118 7.75 -19.37 7.39
C ALA A 118 7.49 -17.92 7.86
N LEU A 119 7.09 -17.04 6.94
CA LEU A 119 6.82 -15.64 7.22
C LEU A 119 5.38 -15.41 7.69
N SER A 120 5.22 -14.56 8.69
CA SER A 120 3.90 -14.04 9.08
C SER A 120 3.44 -12.98 8.07
N VAL A 121 2.52 -13.38 7.21
CA VAL A 121 1.95 -12.52 6.17
C VAL A 121 0.67 -11.87 6.70
N THR A 122 0.49 -10.58 6.43
CA THR A 122 -0.72 -9.80 6.75
C THR A 122 -1.71 -9.82 5.58
N SER A 123 -1.20 -9.92 4.34
CA SER A 123 -1.99 -9.93 3.11
C SER A 123 -1.32 -10.74 2.00
N PRO A 124 -2.07 -11.45 1.12
CA PRO A 124 -3.54 -11.61 1.10
C PRO A 124 -4.09 -12.52 2.18
N VAL A 125 -3.28 -13.47 2.67
CA VAL A 125 -3.67 -14.45 3.68
C VAL A 125 -2.99 -14.11 5.00
N ARG A 126 -3.77 -13.94 6.08
CA ARG A 126 -3.24 -13.61 7.42
C ARG A 126 -2.78 -14.88 8.15
N LYS A 127 -1.73 -15.51 7.65
CA LYS A 127 -1.16 -16.78 8.16
C LYS A 127 0.35 -16.79 8.04
N LYS A 128 0.98 -17.78 8.67
CA LYS A 128 2.38 -18.11 8.49
C LYS A 128 2.56 -18.95 7.22
N VAL A 129 3.28 -18.44 6.22
CA VAL A 129 3.44 -19.07 4.91
C VAL A 129 4.88 -18.95 4.40
N ASP A 130 5.28 -19.84 3.50
CA ASP A 130 6.44 -19.65 2.65
C ASP A 130 6.05 -18.71 1.50
N VAL A 131 6.85 -17.67 1.26
CA VAL A 131 6.63 -16.69 0.18
C VAL A 131 7.68 -16.91 -0.90
N THR A 132 7.23 -17.41 -2.05
CA THR A 132 8.08 -17.79 -3.18
C THR A 132 7.85 -16.87 -4.37
N ILE A 133 8.89 -16.21 -4.88
CA ILE A 133 8.87 -15.58 -6.20
C ILE A 133 9.23 -16.64 -7.25
N THR A 134 8.35 -16.81 -8.23
CA THR A 134 8.59 -17.59 -9.44
C THR A 134 8.92 -16.65 -10.61
N ASP A 135 9.06 -17.19 -11.82
CA ASP A 135 9.21 -16.37 -13.04
C ASP A 135 7.97 -15.52 -13.40
N THR A 136 6.79 -15.92 -12.93
CA THR A 136 5.50 -15.37 -13.39
C THR A 136 4.58 -14.96 -12.23
N SER A 137 4.82 -15.44 -11.02
CA SER A 137 3.93 -15.26 -9.88
C SER A 137 4.64 -15.20 -8.52
N ILE A 138 3.93 -14.67 -7.52
CA ILE A 138 4.28 -14.81 -6.10
C ILE A 138 3.34 -15.84 -5.49
N ARG A 139 3.91 -16.91 -4.94
CA ARG A 139 3.18 -18.01 -4.32
C ARG A 139 3.31 -17.93 -2.80
N LEU A 140 2.18 -18.12 -2.13
CA LEU A 140 2.08 -18.24 -0.69
C LEU A 140 1.69 -19.68 -0.40
N THR A 141 2.60 -20.46 0.17
CA THR A 141 2.38 -21.88 0.46
C THR A 141 2.45 -22.14 1.95
N ASN A 142 1.65 -23.07 2.45
CA ASN A 142 1.72 -23.48 3.84
C ASN A 142 3.04 -24.23 4.10
N PRO A 143 3.85 -23.86 5.11
CA PRO A 143 5.14 -24.49 5.33
C PRO A 143 5.03 -25.97 5.72
N ALA A 144 3.95 -26.38 6.38
CA ALA A 144 3.75 -27.74 6.86
C ALA A 144 3.10 -28.63 5.79
N THR A 145 1.98 -28.21 5.21
CA THR A 145 1.23 -29.04 4.24
C THR A 145 1.73 -28.90 2.81
N LYS A 146 2.49 -27.83 2.52
CA LYS A 146 2.90 -27.41 1.17
C LYS A 146 1.73 -27.04 0.24
N ASP A 147 0.52 -26.91 0.77
CA ASP A 147 -0.64 -26.45 0.02
C ASP A 147 -0.47 -24.99 -0.42
N LEU A 148 -0.99 -24.67 -1.61
CA LEU A 148 -1.05 -23.32 -2.13
C LEU A 148 -2.20 -22.55 -1.47
N GLU A 149 -1.85 -21.55 -0.67
CA GLU A 149 -2.82 -20.66 0.00
C GLU A 149 -3.24 -19.50 -0.92
N SER A 150 -2.31 -18.99 -1.74
CA SER A 150 -2.58 -17.93 -2.72
C SER A 150 -1.48 -17.87 -3.78
N ALA A 151 -1.84 -17.51 -5.01
CA ALA A 151 -0.89 -17.20 -6.09
C ALA A 151 -1.26 -15.87 -6.73
N ILE A 152 -0.27 -15.02 -6.97
CA ILE A 152 -0.46 -13.64 -7.43
C ILE A 152 0.41 -13.43 -8.66
N PRO A 153 -0.17 -13.15 -9.84
CA PRO A 153 0.61 -12.88 -11.04
C PRO A 153 1.53 -11.67 -10.84
N LEU A 154 2.81 -11.77 -11.24
CA LEU A 154 3.72 -10.62 -11.21
C LEU A 154 3.26 -9.50 -12.14
N SER A 155 2.56 -9.84 -13.22
CA SER A 155 1.96 -8.88 -14.15
C SER A 155 0.84 -8.04 -13.54
N SER A 156 0.22 -8.49 -12.43
CA SER A 156 -0.81 -7.70 -11.75
C SER A 156 -0.21 -6.69 -10.78
N LEU A 157 1.08 -6.78 -10.44
CA LEU A 157 1.75 -5.89 -9.50
C LEU A 157 2.38 -4.71 -10.23
N THR A 158 2.30 -3.52 -9.63
CA THR A 158 2.85 -2.28 -10.21
C THR A 158 3.99 -1.72 -9.37
N ARG A 159 3.93 -1.88 -8.05
CA ARG A 159 4.95 -1.35 -7.13
C ARG A 159 5.32 -2.33 -6.06
N ALA A 160 6.57 -2.21 -5.62
CA ALA A 160 7.12 -2.91 -4.48
C ALA A 160 7.74 -1.88 -3.53
N PHE A 161 7.51 -2.05 -2.23
CA PHE A 161 8.09 -1.21 -1.19
C PHE A 161 8.84 -2.07 -0.20
N LEU A 162 10.02 -1.59 0.19
CA LEU A 162 10.76 -2.09 1.34
C LEU A 162 10.92 -0.92 2.30
N VAL A 163 10.15 -0.96 3.38
CA VAL A 163 10.10 0.13 4.35
C VAL A 163 10.47 -0.35 5.75
N PRO A 164 11.20 0.45 6.52
CA PRO A 164 11.49 0.16 7.90
C PRO A 164 10.27 0.51 8.75
N ASN A 165 10.07 -0.24 9.81
CA ASN A 165 9.02 0.01 10.77
C ASN A 165 9.41 -0.54 12.14
N MET A 166 8.72 -0.12 13.20
CA MET A 166 8.77 -0.79 14.49
C MET A 166 7.58 -1.75 14.59
N GLY A 167 7.82 -2.99 15.04
CA GLY A 167 6.71 -3.91 15.31
C GLY A 167 5.73 -3.33 16.33
N LYS A 168 4.54 -3.94 16.48
CA LYS A 168 3.43 -3.44 17.32
C LYS A 168 3.84 -2.90 18.71
N ASN A 169 4.84 -3.51 19.35
CA ASN A 169 5.31 -3.10 20.67
C ASN A 169 6.32 -1.94 20.64
N LYS A 170 6.51 -1.29 19.49
CA LYS A 170 7.46 -0.19 19.20
C LYS A 170 8.92 -0.41 19.67
N ASN A 171 9.30 -1.67 19.93
CA ASN A 171 10.58 -2.04 20.54
C ASN A 171 11.45 -2.95 19.66
N LYS A 172 10.91 -3.45 18.56
CA LYS A 172 11.62 -4.37 17.66
C LYS A 172 11.64 -3.78 16.25
N PRO A 173 12.80 -3.33 15.74
CA PRO A 173 12.93 -2.89 14.37
C PRO A 173 12.59 -4.02 13.40
N ARG A 174 11.80 -3.70 12.37
CA ARG A 174 11.30 -4.61 11.36
C ARG A 174 11.42 -3.97 9.98
N TRP A 175 11.56 -4.81 8.98
CA TRP A 175 11.35 -4.45 7.58
C TRP A 175 9.97 -4.94 7.17
N THR A 176 9.21 -4.08 6.51
CA THR A 176 7.92 -4.43 5.90
C THR A 176 8.09 -4.41 4.38
N VAL A 177 7.72 -5.52 3.76
CA VAL A 177 7.60 -5.62 2.31
C VAL A 177 6.14 -5.45 1.94
N ILE A 178 5.87 -4.51 1.04
CA ILE A 178 4.53 -4.21 0.54
C ILE A 178 4.57 -4.27 -0.98
N LEU A 179 3.75 -5.12 -1.59
CA LEU A 179 3.58 -5.19 -3.04
C LEU A 179 2.13 -4.85 -3.35
N ILE A 180 1.88 -3.94 -4.28
CA ILE A 180 0.52 -3.49 -4.63
C ILE A 180 0.28 -3.58 -6.13
N SER A 181 -0.95 -3.90 -6.50
CA SER A 181 -1.41 -3.88 -7.90
C SER A 181 -1.79 -2.48 -8.40
N GLY A 182 -2.11 -1.55 -7.50
CA GLY A 182 -2.49 -0.20 -7.84
C GLY A 182 -2.30 0.76 -6.67
N ASP A 183 -2.21 2.06 -6.98
CA ASP A 183 -1.86 3.12 -6.05
C ASP A 183 -3.03 3.62 -5.20
N THR A 184 -4.24 3.53 -5.75
CA THR A 184 -5.50 3.97 -5.12
C THR A 184 -6.24 2.77 -4.56
N TRP A 185 -6.91 2.93 -3.41
CA TRP A 185 -7.85 1.94 -2.90
C TRP A 185 -9.28 2.44 -3.02
N ASP A 186 -10.07 1.83 -3.91
CA ASP A 186 -11.50 2.14 -4.03
C ASP A 186 -12.34 1.14 -3.23
N ARG A 187 -12.99 1.63 -2.17
CA ARG A 187 -13.87 0.83 -1.31
C ARG A 187 -15.14 0.36 -2.04
N LYS A 188 -15.62 1.11 -3.04
CA LYS A 188 -16.75 0.69 -3.88
C LYS A 188 -16.32 -0.45 -4.80
N GLN A 189 -15.13 -0.32 -5.39
CA GLN A 189 -14.55 -1.37 -6.21
C GLN A 189 -14.29 -2.64 -5.41
N GLU A 190 -13.79 -2.56 -4.16
CA GLU A 190 -13.60 -3.74 -3.31
C GLU A 190 -14.91 -4.52 -3.08
N LYS A 191 -16.04 -3.81 -2.90
CA LYS A 191 -17.35 -4.47 -2.77
C LYS A 191 -17.78 -5.11 -4.08
N ALA A 192 -17.63 -4.41 -5.20
CA ALA A 192 -17.95 -4.92 -6.53
C ALA A 192 -17.08 -6.14 -6.91
N ASP A 193 -15.80 -6.13 -6.57
CA ASP A 193 -14.86 -7.25 -6.81
C ASP A 193 -15.21 -8.46 -5.95
N LYS A 194 -15.62 -8.24 -4.69
CA LYS A 194 -16.13 -9.31 -3.82
C LYS A 194 -17.41 -9.94 -4.36
N GLU A 195 -18.29 -9.15 -4.98
CA GLU A 195 -19.56 -9.64 -5.54
C GLU A 195 -19.39 -10.31 -6.91
N SER A 196 -18.51 -9.77 -7.76
CA SER A 196 -18.22 -10.30 -9.10
C SER A 196 -17.22 -11.45 -9.12
N GLY A 197 -16.49 -11.64 -8.01
CA GLY A 197 -15.38 -12.59 -7.95
C GLY A 197 -14.18 -12.18 -8.80
N ALA A 198 -14.14 -10.94 -9.29
CA ALA A 198 -12.98 -10.38 -9.96
C ALA A 198 -11.79 -10.29 -8.98
N ASP A 199 -10.59 -10.43 -9.54
CA ASP A 199 -9.35 -10.18 -8.79
C ASP A 199 -9.23 -8.69 -8.52
N GLY A 200 -9.82 -8.26 -7.41
CA GLY A 200 -9.70 -6.89 -6.93
C GLY A 200 -8.26 -6.52 -6.59
N GLN A 201 -8.05 -5.28 -6.14
CA GLN A 201 -6.71 -4.77 -5.86
C GLN A 201 -5.92 -5.71 -4.94
N VAL A 202 -4.88 -6.32 -5.51
CA VAL A 202 -4.05 -7.32 -4.84
C VAL A 202 -2.95 -6.61 -4.07
N GLN A 203 -2.80 -6.97 -2.80
CA GLN A 203 -1.74 -6.48 -1.95
C GLN A 203 -1.05 -7.65 -1.26
N VAL A 204 0.29 -7.66 -1.28
CA VAL A 204 1.10 -8.60 -0.49
C VAL A 204 1.82 -7.80 0.58
N ILE A 205 1.58 -8.14 1.85
CA ILE A 205 2.15 -7.39 2.97
C ILE A 205 2.67 -8.40 3.97
N PHE A 206 3.96 -8.31 4.29
CA PHE A 206 4.57 -9.09 5.35
C PHE A 206 5.72 -8.32 5.99
N GLY A 207 5.97 -8.60 7.27
CA GLY A 207 7.05 -7.99 8.02
C GLY A 207 8.04 -9.02 8.52
N VAL A 208 9.32 -8.68 8.49
CA VAL A 208 10.43 -9.49 9.00
C VAL A 208 11.22 -8.65 10.01
N ASP A 209 11.65 -9.24 11.11
CA ASP A 209 12.49 -8.52 12.07
C ASP A 209 13.82 -8.14 11.44
N ALA A 210 14.30 -6.91 11.68
CA ALA A 210 15.52 -6.40 11.07
C ALA A 210 16.76 -7.21 11.50
N ALA A 211 16.79 -7.62 12.77
CA ALA A 211 17.80 -8.50 13.33
C ALA A 211 17.15 -9.53 14.29
N PRO A 212 16.71 -10.70 13.79
CA PRO A 212 16.00 -11.68 14.60
C PRO A 212 16.90 -12.25 15.71
N THR A 213 16.48 -12.10 16.97
CA THR A 213 17.25 -12.56 18.15
C THR A 213 16.76 -13.89 18.73
N ALA A 214 15.56 -14.34 18.38
CA ALA A 214 14.98 -15.59 18.86
C ALA A 214 15.21 -16.71 17.84
N ALA A 215 15.59 -17.90 18.32
CA ALA A 215 15.90 -19.05 17.46
C ALA A 215 14.72 -19.50 16.58
N LYS A 216 13.47 -19.25 17.03
CA LYS A 216 12.22 -19.53 16.31
C LYS A 216 11.91 -18.52 15.19
N ASP A 217 12.52 -17.34 15.26
CA ASP A 217 12.28 -16.22 14.33
C ASP A 217 13.43 -16.06 13.32
N LEU A 218 14.41 -16.97 13.33
CA LEU A 218 15.54 -16.91 12.40
C LEU A 218 15.04 -17.05 10.96
N LEU A 219 15.42 -16.08 10.14
CA LEU A 219 15.06 -16.07 8.73
C LEU A 219 15.70 -17.27 8.04
N THR A 220 14.88 -18.02 7.29
CA THR A 220 15.36 -19.07 6.39
C THR A 220 15.04 -18.64 4.97
N THR A 221 16.01 -18.76 4.07
CA THR A 221 15.84 -18.38 2.66
C THR A 221 16.36 -19.46 1.73
N THR A 222 15.73 -19.62 0.56
CA THR A 222 16.25 -20.48 -0.52
C THR A 222 16.42 -19.64 -1.78
N THR A 223 17.61 -19.69 -2.38
CA THR A 223 17.83 -19.20 -3.76
C THR A 223 17.92 -20.42 -4.64
N TYR A 224 16.99 -20.62 -5.57
CA TYR A 224 16.98 -21.86 -6.35
C TYR A 224 18.08 -21.84 -7.42
N PRO A 225 18.75 -22.98 -7.68
CA PRO A 225 18.43 -24.35 -7.21
C PRO A 225 19.09 -24.78 -5.89
N ASP A 226 19.67 -23.86 -5.11
CA ASP A 226 20.41 -24.18 -3.88
C ASP A 226 19.49 -24.68 -2.74
N GLU A 227 20.09 -25.29 -1.72
CA GLU A 227 19.37 -25.73 -0.52
C GLU A 227 18.94 -24.55 0.38
N PRO A 228 17.91 -24.74 1.24
CA PRO A 228 17.51 -23.73 2.22
C PRO A 228 18.64 -23.36 3.19
N VAL A 229 18.93 -22.07 3.30
CA VAL A 229 19.92 -21.51 4.22
C VAL A 229 19.21 -20.84 5.39
N LYS A 230 19.49 -21.32 6.60
CA LYS A 230 19.04 -20.71 7.85
C LYS A 230 20.07 -19.70 8.33
N HIS A 231 19.65 -18.44 8.50
CA HIS A 231 20.55 -17.35 8.90
C HIS A 231 20.78 -17.32 10.41
N GLU A 232 21.95 -16.82 10.80
CA GLU A 232 22.37 -16.76 12.21
C GLU A 232 21.56 -15.73 13.02
N LYS A 233 21.58 -15.90 14.33
CA LYS A 233 20.94 -14.97 15.28
C LYS A 233 21.55 -13.57 15.15
N GLY A 234 20.70 -12.56 15.03
CA GLY A 234 21.10 -11.15 14.92
C GLY A 234 21.61 -10.75 13.52
N SER A 235 21.53 -11.64 12.53
CA SER A 235 21.83 -11.30 11.14
C SER A 235 20.88 -10.21 10.62
N ASP A 236 21.44 -9.27 9.86
CA ASP A 236 20.66 -8.24 9.17
C ASP A 236 19.82 -8.89 8.07
N THR A 237 18.50 -8.73 8.13
CA THR A 237 17.58 -9.31 7.15
C THR A 237 17.44 -8.48 5.89
N TYR A 238 17.87 -7.22 5.91
CA TYR A 238 17.75 -6.29 4.77
C TYR A 238 18.39 -6.80 3.47
N PRO A 239 19.62 -7.34 3.45
CA PRO A 239 20.24 -7.86 2.21
C PRO A 239 19.46 -9.03 1.62
N HIS A 240 18.84 -9.86 2.46
CA HIS A 240 18.05 -11.01 2.01
C HIS A 240 16.72 -10.56 1.40
N LEU A 241 16.08 -9.54 1.98
CA LEU A 241 14.87 -8.92 1.41
C LEU A 241 15.17 -8.20 0.10
N LYS A 242 16.30 -7.47 0.00
CA LYS A 242 16.76 -6.90 -1.27
C LYS A 242 16.99 -7.97 -2.33
N LYS A 243 17.65 -9.07 -1.96
CA LYS A 243 17.90 -10.19 -2.88
C LYS A 243 16.57 -10.79 -3.34
N PHE A 244 15.61 -11.00 -2.45
CA PHE A 244 14.25 -11.43 -2.82
C PHE A 244 13.59 -10.48 -3.82
N LEU A 245 13.58 -9.17 -3.53
CA LEU A 245 12.96 -8.16 -4.39
C LEU A 245 13.68 -7.96 -5.73
N SER A 246 14.97 -8.32 -5.81
CA SER A 246 15.73 -8.26 -7.08
C SER A 246 15.26 -9.27 -8.14
N PHE A 247 14.45 -10.27 -7.74
CA PHE A 247 13.81 -11.20 -8.67
C PHE A 247 12.50 -10.67 -9.26
N LEU A 248 12.02 -9.50 -8.82
CA LEU A 248 10.85 -8.88 -9.42
C LEU A 248 11.15 -8.36 -10.84
N PRO A 249 10.19 -8.42 -11.78
CA PRO A 249 10.36 -7.85 -13.11
C PRO A 249 10.66 -6.35 -13.06
N PRO A 250 11.45 -5.81 -14.01
CA PRO A 250 11.75 -4.38 -14.08
C PRO A 250 10.54 -3.46 -14.22
N SER A 251 9.38 -4.00 -14.64
CA SER A 251 8.11 -3.26 -14.71
C SER A 251 7.54 -2.91 -13.33
N ILE A 252 7.95 -3.62 -12.27
CA ILE A 252 7.53 -3.35 -10.90
C ILE A 252 8.54 -2.39 -10.28
N GLN A 253 8.10 -1.17 -9.98
CA GLN A 253 8.99 -0.17 -9.38
C GLN A 253 9.26 -0.51 -7.91
N LEU A 254 10.53 -0.81 -7.58
CA LEU A 254 11.00 -0.96 -6.20
C LEU A 254 11.29 0.42 -5.59
N LEU A 255 10.59 0.73 -4.50
CA LEU A 255 10.72 1.96 -3.73
C LEU A 255 11.18 1.61 -2.31
N GLU A 256 12.31 2.19 -1.89
CA GLU A 256 12.87 1.93 -0.57
C GLU A 256 12.79 3.18 0.29
N ALA A 257 12.20 3.07 1.47
CA ALA A 257 12.46 4.04 2.53
C ALA A 257 13.76 3.61 3.20
N SER A 258 14.83 4.39 3.03
CA SER A 258 16.06 4.11 3.77
C SER A 258 15.87 4.56 5.22
N ASP A 259 16.41 3.79 6.17
CA ASP A 259 16.42 4.08 7.61
C ASP A 259 17.83 4.42 8.12
N ASN A 260 18.83 4.42 7.23
CA ASN A 260 20.23 4.57 7.63
C ASN A 260 20.71 6.01 7.47
N PRO A 261 20.87 6.80 8.55
CA PRO A 261 21.58 8.07 8.51
C PRO A 261 23.10 7.90 8.27
N SER A 262 23.62 6.68 8.36
CA SER A 262 25.06 6.36 8.31
C SER A 262 25.58 5.83 6.96
N LYS A 263 24.69 5.46 6.03
CA LYS A 263 25.04 5.14 4.65
C LYS A 263 24.68 6.36 3.80
N ALA A 264 25.65 6.83 3.02
CA ALA A 264 25.59 8.08 2.27
C ALA A 264 24.20 8.31 1.65
N PRO A 265 23.67 9.54 1.75
CA PRO A 265 22.35 9.88 1.25
C PRO A 265 22.30 9.53 -0.23
N THR A 266 21.29 8.74 -0.61
CA THR A 266 20.80 8.85 -1.98
C THR A 266 20.41 10.32 -2.17
N PRO A 267 20.86 11.02 -3.21
CA PRO A 267 20.57 12.45 -3.36
C PRO A 267 19.05 12.67 -3.43
N GLY A 268 18.49 13.26 -2.37
CA GLY A 268 17.05 13.50 -2.22
C GLY A 268 16.56 13.15 -0.81
N ALA A 269 16.83 14.03 0.16
CA ALA A 269 16.47 14.00 1.56
C ALA A 269 15.43 12.94 1.99
N GLN A 270 15.90 11.89 2.69
CA GLN A 270 15.08 11.01 3.51
C GLN A 270 14.36 11.84 4.56
N PHE A 271 13.04 11.80 4.55
CA PHE A 271 12.27 12.19 5.72
C PHE A 271 12.77 11.35 6.90
N SER A 272 13.19 12.02 7.98
CA SER A 272 13.48 11.38 9.27
C SER A 272 12.54 12.00 10.28
N SER A 273 11.79 11.16 10.97
CA SER A 273 10.99 11.58 12.10
C SER A 273 11.90 12.06 13.24
N THR A 274 11.31 12.75 14.21
CA THR A 274 11.97 13.18 15.43
C THR A 274 12.45 11.99 16.25
N ALA A 275 11.78 10.84 16.11
CA ALA A 275 12.19 9.57 16.70
C ALA A 275 13.36 8.89 15.95
N GLY A 276 13.81 9.45 14.83
CA GLY A 276 14.93 8.94 14.04
C GLY A 276 14.57 7.83 13.04
N TYR A 277 13.26 7.62 12.78
CA TYR A 277 12.76 6.62 11.83
C TYR A 277 12.30 7.27 10.53
N ALA A 278 12.33 6.55 9.41
CA ALA A 278 11.86 7.06 8.11
C ALA A 278 10.33 7.00 7.92
N TYR A 279 9.57 7.08 9.01
CA TYR A 279 8.11 7.03 9.02
C TYR A 279 7.51 7.80 10.19
N VAL A 280 6.21 8.04 10.11
CA VAL A 280 5.41 8.66 11.17
C VAL A 280 4.19 7.80 11.46
N ASP A 281 3.90 7.58 12.73
CA ASP A 281 2.66 6.94 13.15
C ASP A 281 1.47 7.87 12.90
N ALA A 282 0.41 7.32 12.29
CA ALA A 282 -0.82 8.05 12.06
C ALA A 282 -2.03 7.12 12.12
N TYR A 283 -3.22 7.71 12.12
CA TYR A 283 -4.49 6.99 12.05
C TYR A 283 -5.21 7.33 10.76
N ARG A 284 -5.64 6.30 10.01
CA ARG A 284 -6.61 6.46 8.93
C ARG A 284 -7.95 5.92 9.42
N ALA A 285 -8.90 6.82 9.65
CA ALA A 285 -10.12 6.50 10.40
C ALA A 285 -9.77 5.83 11.74
N ALA A 286 -10.30 4.62 12.00
CA ALA A 286 -10.06 3.88 13.25
C ALA A 286 -8.80 2.99 13.22
N LYS A 287 -7.97 3.01 12.17
CA LYS A 287 -6.81 2.12 12.03
C LYS A 287 -5.51 2.89 12.22
N GLU A 288 -4.70 2.46 13.18
CA GLU A 288 -3.29 2.86 13.28
C GLU A 288 -2.50 2.34 12.08
N GLY A 289 -1.42 3.01 11.71
CA GLY A 289 -0.49 2.60 10.68
C GLY A 289 0.62 3.62 10.53
N SER A 290 1.44 3.46 9.49
CA SER A 290 2.60 4.32 9.25
C SER A 290 2.49 5.07 7.93
N LEU A 291 2.89 6.34 7.97
CA LEU A 291 3.14 7.17 6.80
C LEU A 291 4.63 7.19 6.50
N HIS A 292 5.00 6.74 5.31
CA HIS A 292 6.36 6.85 4.79
C HIS A 292 6.41 7.94 3.73
N PHE A 293 7.19 8.98 3.99
CA PHE A 293 7.42 10.06 3.05
C PHE A 293 8.66 9.75 2.20
N MET A 294 8.46 9.56 0.91
CA MET A 294 9.49 9.22 -0.07
C MET A 294 9.72 10.39 -1.04
N ASN A 295 10.79 10.34 -1.83
CA ASN A 295 11.04 11.32 -2.88
C ASN A 295 10.06 11.24 -4.08
N VAL A 296 9.29 10.16 -4.17
CA VAL A 296 8.33 9.89 -5.24
C VAL A 296 6.87 9.92 -4.79
N GLY A 297 6.60 10.02 -3.49
CA GLY A 297 5.23 10.03 -2.96
C GLY A 297 5.14 9.75 -1.47
N ILE A 298 3.91 9.53 -1.00
CA ILE A 298 3.58 9.17 0.39
C ILE A 298 2.98 7.76 0.39
N LEU A 299 3.52 6.85 1.19
CA LEU A 299 2.95 5.51 1.37
C LEU A 299 2.24 5.43 2.72
N TRP A 300 0.98 5.02 2.71
CA TRP A 300 0.26 4.52 3.89
C TRP A 300 0.44 3.01 3.98
N GLY A 301 1.22 2.57 4.96
CA GLY A 301 1.73 1.20 5.08
C GLY A 301 1.10 0.34 6.19
N GLU A 302 1.59 -0.90 6.28
CA GLU A 302 1.30 -1.95 7.29
C GLU A 302 -0.09 -2.56 7.32
N ASN A 303 -1.13 -1.74 7.16
CA ASN A 303 -2.50 -2.16 7.33
C ASN A 303 -3.30 -2.05 6.04
N LYS A 304 -4.24 -2.97 5.87
CA LYS A 304 -5.19 -2.89 4.76
C LYS A 304 -6.20 -1.77 4.99
N PRO A 305 -6.49 -0.94 3.99
CA PRO A 305 -5.85 -0.93 2.66
C PRO A 305 -4.53 -0.15 2.66
N CYS A 306 -3.47 -0.73 2.10
CA CYS A 306 -2.26 0.04 1.79
C CYS A 306 -2.51 0.93 0.58
N GLU A 307 -1.97 2.13 0.62
CA GLU A 307 -2.25 3.13 -0.40
C GLU A 307 -1.01 3.99 -0.66
N PHE A 308 -0.74 4.27 -1.94
CA PHE A 308 0.42 5.07 -2.34
C PHE A 308 -0.02 6.33 -3.11
N PHE A 309 0.36 7.48 -2.58
CA PHE A 309 0.10 8.79 -3.15
C PHE A 309 1.35 9.26 -3.88
N ALA A 310 1.50 8.87 -5.15
CA ALA A 310 2.60 9.34 -5.97
C ALA A 310 2.51 10.86 -6.14
N LEU A 311 3.65 11.56 -6.16
CA LEU A 311 3.68 13.04 -6.29
C LEU A 311 2.89 13.53 -7.51
N GLN A 312 2.99 12.80 -8.62
CA GLN A 312 2.28 13.11 -9.86
C GLN A 312 0.75 12.99 -9.77
N ASP A 313 0.25 12.26 -8.78
CA ASP A 313 -1.17 11.98 -8.54
C ASP A 313 -1.73 12.82 -7.40
N ILE A 314 -0.89 13.55 -6.67
CA ILE A 314 -1.32 14.57 -5.69
C ILE A 314 -1.77 15.82 -6.46
N ALA A 315 -2.91 16.40 -6.04
CA ALA A 315 -3.47 17.62 -6.65
C ALA A 315 -2.50 18.80 -6.56
N ARG A 316 -2.62 19.77 -7.47
CA ARG A 316 -1.82 21.00 -7.37
C ARG A 316 -2.50 21.96 -6.41
N ASP A 317 -1.69 22.85 -5.86
CA ASP A 317 -2.19 23.93 -5.02
C ASP A 317 -2.86 25.06 -5.83
N GLU A 318 -2.64 25.06 -7.15
CA GLU A 318 -3.09 26.09 -8.09
C GLU A 318 -4.38 25.69 -8.84
N ASP A 319 -5.02 24.56 -8.50
CA ASP A 319 -6.21 24.05 -9.19
C ASP A 319 -7.49 24.91 -8.95
N GLY A 320 -7.35 26.24 -8.81
CA GLY A 320 -8.44 27.24 -8.74
C GLY A 320 -9.32 27.19 -7.48
N THR A 321 -9.30 26.08 -6.76
CA THR A 321 -10.18 25.77 -5.62
C THR A 321 -9.64 26.26 -4.27
N GLY A 322 -8.46 26.89 -4.24
CA GLY A 322 -7.82 27.37 -3.00
C GLY A 322 -7.39 26.27 -2.01
N ALA A 323 -7.60 25.00 -2.34
CA ALA A 323 -7.21 23.85 -1.54
C ALA A 323 -5.85 23.30 -1.99
N ALA A 324 -4.91 23.17 -1.06
CA ALA A 324 -3.61 22.58 -1.32
C ALA A 324 -3.72 21.06 -1.54
N GLY A 325 -2.87 20.48 -2.38
CA GLY A 325 -2.82 19.03 -2.60
C GLY A 325 -2.44 18.24 -1.34
N VAL A 326 -1.66 18.86 -0.46
CA VAL A 326 -1.38 18.35 0.89
C VAL A 326 -1.59 19.47 1.90
N LYS A 327 -2.42 19.23 2.91
CA LYS A 327 -2.76 20.21 3.94
C LYS A 327 -2.51 19.65 5.33
N ILE A 328 -1.93 20.49 6.20
CA ILE A 328 -1.76 20.20 7.62
C ILE A 328 -2.80 21.00 8.40
N LEU A 329 -3.56 20.33 9.27
CA LEU A 329 -4.47 20.96 10.21
C LEU A 329 -4.02 20.66 11.64
N THR A 330 -3.76 21.71 12.43
CA THR A 330 -3.36 21.58 13.83
C THR A 330 -4.46 22.17 14.72
N ALA A 331 -5.11 21.33 15.53
CA ALA A 331 -6.15 21.78 16.46
C ALA A 331 -5.57 22.10 17.86
N THR A 332 -4.76 21.19 18.40
CA THR A 332 -4.34 21.21 19.82
C THR A 332 -2.85 21.46 20.04
N GLY A 333 -2.05 21.50 18.96
CA GLY A 333 -0.59 21.63 19.02
C GLY A 333 0.15 20.35 19.44
N ARG A 334 -0.49 19.44 20.17
CA ARG A 334 0.06 18.13 20.54
C ARG A 334 -0.01 17.12 19.41
N THR A 335 -1.04 17.18 18.60
CA THR A 335 -1.20 16.37 17.38
C THR A 335 -1.68 17.23 16.22
N PHE A 336 -1.53 16.72 15.00
CA PHE A 336 -2.11 17.32 13.80
C PHE A 336 -2.69 16.25 12.87
N SER A 337 -3.56 16.68 11.97
CA SER A 337 -4.06 15.86 10.85
C SER A 337 -3.38 16.30 9.55
N LEU A 338 -3.07 15.34 8.69
CA LEU A 338 -2.57 15.52 7.33
C LEU A 338 -3.67 15.10 6.35
N PHE A 339 -4.01 15.98 5.43
CA PHE A 339 -4.96 15.69 4.36
C PHE A 339 -4.19 15.62 3.04
N VAL A 340 -4.42 14.56 2.27
CA VAL A 340 -3.81 14.35 0.96
C VAL A 340 -4.92 14.22 -0.08
N ARG A 341 -4.97 15.16 -1.02
CA ARG A 341 -5.94 15.20 -2.10
C ARG A 341 -5.34 14.63 -3.38
N ARG A 342 -6.00 13.63 -3.96
CA ARG A 342 -5.60 13.10 -5.27
C ARG A 342 -6.16 13.95 -6.40
N ARG A 343 -5.37 14.10 -7.46
CA ARG A 343 -5.86 14.58 -8.74
C ARG A 343 -6.59 13.44 -9.42
N PHE A 344 -7.90 13.60 -9.61
CA PHE A 344 -8.60 12.77 -10.58
C PHE A 344 -8.13 13.20 -11.96
N ALA A 345 -7.76 12.23 -12.79
CA ALA A 345 -7.74 12.48 -14.21
C ALA A 345 -9.20 12.70 -14.61
N THR A 346 -9.68 13.94 -14.44
CA THR A 346 -10.75 14.43 -15.28
C THR A 346 -10.29 14.07 -16.68
N GLY A 347 -11.02 13.17 -17.35
CA GLY A 347 -10.94 13.07 -18.78
C GLY A 347 -11.00 14.48 -19.33
N ASP A 348 -10.43 14.69 -20.50
CA ASP A 348 -10.47 15.93 -21.27
C ASP A 348 -11.92 16.29 -21.65
N SER A 349 -12.78 16.49 -20.65
CA SER A 349 -14.14 16.99 -20.76
C SER A 349 -13.98 18.49 -20.96
N GLY A 350 -13.63 18.81 -22.20
CA GLY A 350 -13.68 20.16 -22.70
C GLY A 350 -15.07 20.75 -22.48
N SER A 351 -15.07 22.03 -22.16
CA SER A 351 -16.18 22.95 -22.42
C SER A 351 -17.51 22.60 -21.76
N GLY A 352 -17.63 22.92 -20.47
CA GLY A 352 -18.92 23.13 -19.82
C GLY A 352 -18.71 24.01 -18.59
N ASP A 353 -19.17 25.25 -18.67
CA ASP A 353 -19.09 26.32 -17.68
C ASP A 353 -19.96 26.02 -16.44
N ASP A 354 -19.72 24.87 -15.80
CA ASP A 354 -20.39 24.47 -14.56
C ASP A 354 -19.36 24.54 -13.43
N GLU A 355 -19.41 25.62 -12.66
CA GLU A 355 -18.61 25.89 -11.44
C GLU A 355 -18.97 24.91 -10.30
N GLY A 356 -19.19 23.63 -10.61
CA GLY A 356 -19.31 22.57 -9.63
C GLY A 356 -17.93 22.27 -9.06
N GLU A 357 -17.72 22.61 -7.79
CA GLU A 357 -16.53 22.32 -7.01
C GLU A 357 -16.03 20.88 -7.29
N PHE A 358 -14.89 20.77 -7.98
CA PHE A 358 -14.20 19.49 -8.18
C PHE A 358 -13.62 19.05 -6.82
N GLU A 359 -14.48 18.45 -6.00
CA GLU A 359 -14.12 17.86 -4.71
C GLU A 359 -13.39 16.53 -4.97
N GLY A 360 -12.10 16.61 -5.32
CA GLY A 360 -11.25 15.43 -5.39
C GLY A 360 -11.23 14.71 -4.04
N GLU A 361 -11.31 13.38 -4.06
CA GLU A 361 -11.18 12.51 -2.88
C GLU A 361 -9.96 12.92 -2.03
N GLU A 362 -10.27 13.45 -0.85
CA GLU A 362 -9.31 13.85 0.16
C GLU A 362 -9.19 12.71 1.19
N THR A 363 -7.97 12.22 1.40
CA THR A 363 -7.70 11.22 2.45
C THR A 363 -7.11 11.90 3.67
N GLU A 364 -7.77 11.75 4.81
CA GLU A 364 -7.29 12.23 6.11
C GLU A 364 -6.43 11.17 6.84
N PHE A 365 -5.31 11.63 7.38
CA PHE A 365 -4.48 10.94 8.36
C PHE A 365 -4.43 11.76 9.64
N ALA A 366 -5.02 11.25 10.71
CA ALA A 366 -5.17 11.93 11.99
C ALA A 366 -4.15 11.46 13.04
N MET A 367 -4.13 12.15 14.18
CA MET A 367 -3.39 11.76 15.38
C MET A 367 -1.87 11.67 15.20
N ILE A 368 -1.31 12.42 14.24
CA ILE A 368 0.14 12.52 14.05
C ILE A 368 0.73 13.37 15.19
N ASP A 369 1.84 12.93 15.81
CA ASP A 369 2.52 13.68 16.87
C ASP A 369 2.94 15.08 16.36
N GLY A 370 2.59 16.12 17.13
CA GLY A 370 2.91 17.52 16.85
C GLY A 370 4.40 17.79 16.66
N LYS A 371 5.28 16.95 17.23
CA LYS A 371 6.74 17.03 17.02
C LYS A 371 7.13 16.78 15.55
N GLU A 372 6.37 15.96 14.83
CA GLU A 372 6.66 15.63 13.43
C GLU A 372 6.22 16.72 12.45
N LYS A 373 5.49 17.73 12.94
CA LYS A 373 4.88 18.76 12.09
C LYS A 373 5.91 19.50 11.24
N GLU A 374 7.07 19.86 11.79
CA GLU A 374 8.08 20.61 11.03
C GLU A 374 8.72 19.75 9.95
N ASN A 375 9.06 18.48 10.26
CA ASN A 375 9.62 17.54 9.29
C ASN A 375 8.66 17.30 8.12
N VAL A 376 7.36 17.10 8.42
CA VAL A 376 6.33 16.91 7.40
C VAL A 376 6.13 18.19 6.59
N SER A 377 6.10 19.36 7.24
CA SER A 377 6.00 20.66 6.57
C SER A 377 7.18 20.92 5.63
N GLN A 378 8.39 20.57 6.06
CA GLN A 378 9.60 20.68 5.25
C GLN A 378 9.53 19.77 4.02
N TRP A 379 9.14 18.50 4.20
CA TRP A 379 8.97 17.58 3.08
C TRP A 379 7.94 18.10 2.06
N ILE A 380 6.80 18.63 2.54
CA ILE A 380 5.77 19.24 1.68
C ILE A 380 6.37 20.42 0.91
N ARG A 381 7.04 21.38 1.57
CA ARG A 381 7.67 22.53 0.90
C ARG A 381 8.66 22.08 -0.18
N THR A 382 9.47 21.07 0.11
CA THR A 382 10.45 20.52 -0.84
C THR A 382 9.78 19.87 -2.04
N HIS A 383 8.70 19.10 -1.88
CA HIS A 383 8.11 18.31 -2.96
C HIS A 383 6.88 18.95 -3.62
N ARG A 384 6.35 20.04 -3.06
CA ARG A 384 5.15 20.76 -3.56
C ARG A 384 5.25 21.11 -5.04
N HIS A 385 6.44 21.51 -5.49
CA HIS A 385 6.67 21.85 -6.89
C HIS A 385 6.57 20.66 -7.86
N LEU A 386 6.52 19.42 -7.37
CA LEU A 386 6.37 18.19 -8.15
C LEU A 386 4.93 17.68 -8.17
N PHE A 387 4.05 18.22 -7.32
CA PHE A 387 2.66 17.78 -7.25
C PHE A 387 1.94 17.96 -8.59
N GLY A 388 1.21 16.93 -9.02
CA GLY A 388 0.48 16.92 -10.28
C GLY A 388 1.34 17.03 -11.54
N LYS A 389 2.69 17.01 -11.44
CA LYS A 389 3.58 17.00 -12.59
C LYS A 389 3.82 15.55 -12.99
N ARG A 390 3.25 15.14 -14.13
CA ARG A 390 3.67 13.89 -14.76
C ARG A 390 5.12 14.08 -15.17
N SER A 391 6.02 13.27 -14.61
CA SER A 391 7.37 13.14 -15.14
C SER A 391 7.22 12.82 -16.62
N ILE A 392 7.50 13.79 -17.48
CA ILE A 392 7.70 13.52 -18.90
C ILE A 392 8.96 12.70 -18.91
N ALA A 393 8.81 11.37 -18.91
CA ALA A 393 9.93 10.47 -19.10
C ALA A 393 10.77 11.05 -20.25
N PRO A 394 12.10 11.15 -20.12
CA PRO A 394 12.93 11.73 -21.17
C PRO A 394 12.75 10.84 -22.40
N SER A 395 11.86 11.26 -23.31
CA SER A 395 11.76 10.68 -24.63
C SER A 395 13.15 10.82 -25.20
N THR A 396 13.78 9.69 -25.47
CA THR A 396 15.12 9.58 -26.01
C THR A 396 15.18 10.50 -27.23
N LYS A 397 15.75 11.70 -27.07
CA LYS A 397 16.05 12.57 -28.20
C LYS A 397 16.98 11.73 -29.06
N LYS A 398 16.49 11.30 -30.22
CA LYS A 398 17.31 10.71 -31.27
C LYS A 398 18.43 11.69 -31.53
N ILE A 399 19.62 11.36 -31.02
CA ILE A 399 20.87 11.97 -31.43
C ILE A 399 20.98 11.58 -32.90
N HIS A 400 20.78 12.56 -33.78
CA HIS A 400 21.10 12.41 -35.19
C HIS A 400 22.62 12.31 -35.29
N GLU A 401 23.08 11.08 -35.49
CA GLU A 401 24.44 10.74 -35.83
C GLU A 401 24.74 11.31 -37.23
N GLY A 402 25.67 12.27 -37.28
CA GLY A 402 26.19 12.89 -38.49
C GLY A 402 27.70 13.00 -38.37
N SER A 403 28.38 11.94 -38.80
CA SER A 403 29.83 11.75 -38.89
C SER A 403 30.54 12.86 -39.70
N SER A 404 31.65 13.41 -39.17
CA SER A 404 32.98 13.26 -39.79
C SER A 404 34.07 13.97 -38.98
N ALA A 405 35.17 13.24 -38.78
CA ALA A 405 36.39 13.65 -38.09
C ALA A 405 37.18 14.76 -38.83
N THR A 406 37.89 15.60 -38.08
CA THR A 406 39.37 15.66 -38.07
C THR A 406 39.87 16.73 -37.10
N ALA A 407 40.90 16.38 -36.33
CA ALA A 407 41.67 17.29 -35.48
C ALA A 407 42.77 18.00 -36.29
N LYS A 408 43.02 19.29 -36.01
CA LYS A 408 44.35 19.92 -35.98
C LYS A 408 44.32 21.40 -35.53
N ASP A 409 45.47 21.79 -34.99
CA ASP A 409 45.91 23.01 -34.32
C ASP A 409 45.67 24.39 -34.97
N ALA A 410 45.68 25.39 -34.07
CA ALA A 410 46.32 26.71 -34.09
C ALA A 410 45.80 27.90 -34.94
N GLU A 411 45.64 29.01 -34.21
CA GLU A 411 45.93 30.44 -34.49
C GLU A 411 45.34 31.18 -35.70
N ALA A 412 44.58 32.22 -35.31
CA ALA A 412 44.65 33.63 -35.76
C ALA A 412 44.06 34.08 -37.12
N ALA A 413 43.50 35.29 -37.04
CA ALA A 413 43.22 36.31 -38.08
C ALA A 413 41.77 36.46 -38.60
N GLU A 414 41.16 37.56 -38.12
CA GLU A 414 40.47 38.66 -38.83
C GLU A 414 39.29 38.44 -39.77
N GLU A 415 38.27 39.30 -39.52
CA GLU A 415 37.36 40.03 -40.45
C GLU A 415 36.55 39.19 -41.47
N ASP A 416 35.25 39.37 -41.70
CA ASP A 416 34.51 40.62 -41.73
C ASP A 416 32.97 40.36 -41.92
N LEU A 417 32.17 41.30 -41.44
CA LEU A 417 30.81 41.74 -41.86
C LEU A 417 29.53 40.90 -41.64
N ALA A 418 28.66 41.52 -40.82
CA ALA A 418 27.25 41.92 -41.07
C ALA A 418 26.30 41.40 -39.97
N ASP A 419 25.98 42.22 -38.96
CA ASP A 419 24.98 43.30 -39.00
C ASP A 419 23.53 42.75 -38.96
N ASP A 420 22.96 42.63 -37.76
CA ASP A 420 21.75 43.39 -37.45
C ASP A 420 21.59 43.56 -35.93
N SER A 421 21.47 44.82 -35.54
CA SER A 421 21.25 45.33 -34.21
C SER A 421 19.77 45.29 -33.84
N ASP A 422 19.44 44.96 -32.60
CA ASP A 422 18.58 45.87 -31.84
C ASP A 422 18.91 45.80 -30.35
N ALA A 423 19.04 46.99 -29.78
CA ALA A 423 19.46 47.31 -28.44
C ALA A 423 18.29 48.00 -27.73
N SER A 424 18.08 47.72 -26.45
CA SER A 424 17.77 48.75 -25.45
C SER A 424 17.51 48.20 -24.04
N ASP A 425 17.96 48.99 -23.07
CA ASP A 425 17.75 49.03 -21.61
C ASP A 425 18.58 48.07 -20.75
N GLU A 426 19.74 48.48 -20.20
CA GLU A 426 20.11 49.59 -19.27
C GLU A 426 19.79 49.31 -17.78
N ASP A 427 20.85 48.87 -17.08
CA ASP A 427 21.41 49.39 -15.83
C ASP A 427 20.55 49.62 -14.57
N PHE A 428 20.82 48.80 -13.55
CA PHE A 428 20.72 49.23 -12.15
C PHE A 428 21.87 48.64 -11.32
N VAL A 429 22.97 49.40 -11.21
CA VAL A 429 24.01 49.21 -10.20
C VAL A 429 23.80 50.25 -9.09
N THR A 430 23.83 49.80 -7.84
CA THR A 430 23.88 50.68 -6.66
C THR A 430 25.04 50.20 -5.79
N ASP A 431 26.17 50.87 -5.94
CA ASP A 431 27.23 50.94 -4.94
C ASP A 431 26.83 51.96 -3.88
N SER A 432 26.95 51.61 -2.61
CA SER A 432 27.07 52.61 -1.56
C SER A 432 27.93 52.05 -0.43
N GLU A 433 29.19 52.44 -0.48
CA GLU A 433 30.16 52.38 0.61
C GLU A 433 29.70 53.31 1.74
N SER A 434 29.76 52.85 3.00
CA SER A 434 29.76 53.73 4.17
C SER A 434 30.71 53.18 5.23
N ASP A 435 31.85 53.85 5.30
CA ASP A 435 32.87 53.86 6.35
C ASP A 435 32.31 54.34 7.70
N GLY A 436 32.87 53.86 8.81
CA GLY A 436 32.38 54.21 10.15
C GLY A 436 32.99 53.51 11.38
N GLY A 437 34.31 53.32 11.43
CA GLY A 437 35.14 53.55 12.64
C GLY A 437 34.99 52.77 13.96
N SER A 438 36.05 52.02 14.29
CA SER A 438 36.81 51.94 15.57
C SER A 438 36.09 51.60 16.90
N ALA A 439 36.35 50.44 17.53
CA ALA A 439 37.49 50.05 18.40
C ALA A 439 37.29 50.35 19.91
N THR A 440 37.41 49.32 20.76
CA THR A 440 38.33 49.19 21.91
C THR A 440 37.77 48.32 23.06
N SER A 441 38.60 47.32 23.44
CA SER A 441 39.00 46.95 24.80
C SER A 441 38.15 46.12 25.77
N SER A 442 38.91 45.19 26.39
CA SER A 442 38.83 44.57 27.73
C SER A 442 37.84 43.42 27.95
N ASP A 443 38.32 42.18 28.17
CA ASP A 443 39.06 41.69 29.35
C ASP A 443 38.11 41.36 30.52
N SER A 444 37.93 40.07 30.77
CA SER A 444 37.80 39.46 32.11
C SER A 444 37.61 37.95 31.97
N GLU A 445 38.67 37.23 32.30
CA GLU A 445 38.64 35.86 32.78
C GLU A 445 37.92 35.81 34.14
N GLU A 446 37.32 34.67 34.54
CA GLU A 446 37.64 33.99 35.80
C GLU A 446 36.71 32.78 36.07
N GLU A 447 37.37 31.76 36.60
CA GLU A 447 36.98 30.45 37.10
C GLU A 447 35.84 30.43 38.13
N GLY A 448 35.11 29.30 38.22
CA GLY A 448 34.06 29.09 39.20
C GLY A 448 33.73 27.63 39.47
N ALA A 449 34.59 26.97 40.24
CA ALA A 449 34.46 25.59 40.68
C ALA A 449 33.30 25.33 41.67
N GLY A 450 32.57 24.23 41.44
CA GLY A 450 32.14 23.28 42.47
C GLY A 450 30.88 23.58 43.30
N SER A 451 29.91 22.65 43.28
CA SER A 451 29.41 22.03 44.53
C SER A 451 28.56 20.78 44.27
N LYS A 452 28.84 19.75 45.07
CA LYS A 452 28.10 18.48 45.18
C LYS A 452 26.97 18.65 46.22
N ARG A 453 25.87 17.90 46.07
CA ARG A 453 25.27 16.98 47.07
C ARG A 453 23.72 16.99 47.17
N GLN A 454 23.19 15.77 47.00
CA GLN A 454 22.23 15.04 47.85
C GLN A 454 20.73 15.41 47.95
N SER A 455 19.95 14.39 47.58
CA SER A 455 18.67 13.92 48.18
C SER A 455 17.42 14.77 47.89
N SER A 456 16.23 14.24 47.64
CA SER A 456 15.61 13.07 48.24
C SER A 456 14.35 12.61 47.46
N ARG A 457 14.13 11.29 47.50
CA ARG A 457 12.87 10.51 47.47
C ARG A 457 11.53 11.26 47.30
N SER A 458 10.70 10.79 46.36
CA SER A 458 9.34 10.32 46.66
C SER A 458 8.81 9.39 45.57
N ALA A 459 8.23 8.28 46.03
CA ALA A 459 7.60 7.22 45.26
C ALA A 459 6.07 7.31 45.43
N LYS A 460 5.33 7.07 44.34
CA LYS A 460 3.95 6.52 44.29
C LYS A 460 3.57 6.38 42.81
N SER A 461 3.49 5.16 42.25
CA SER A 461 2.37 4.21 42.31
C SER A 461 1.18 4.67 41.47
N GLY A 462 0.94 3.95 40.37
CA GLY A 462 -0.24 4.05 39.50
C GLY A 462 -0.20 2.89 38.51
N ASN A 463 -0.74 1.75 38.96
CA ASN A 463 -1.05 0.53 38.21
C ASN A 463 -2.36 0.79 37.46
N ASP A 464 -2.39 0.63 36.14
CA ASP A 464 -3.63 0.42 35.39
C ASP A 464 -3.48 -0.90 34.62
N ASP A 465 -4.18 -1.89 35.17
CA ASP A 465 -4.66 -3.09 34.49
C ASP A 465 -5.73 -2.64 33.49
N ASP A 466 -5.58 -3.01 32.23
CA ASP A 466 -6.72 -3.18 31.33
C ASP A 466 -6.64 -4.61 30.79
N ASP A 467 -7.44 -5.45 31.46
CA ASP A 467 -7.98 -6.71 30.96
C ASP A 467 -8.81 -6.41 29.69
N ASP A 468 -8.51 -7.08 28.58
CA ASP A 468 -9.53 -7.35 27.57
C ASP A 468 -9.36 -8.78 27.04
N ASP A 469 -10.17 -9.64 27.65
CA ASP A 469 -10.45 -11.02 27.25
C ASP A 469 -11.25 -11.02 25.94
N GLU A 470 -10.68 -11.58 24.88
CA GLU A 470 -11.47 -12.11 23.76
C GLU A 470 -11.12 -13.59 23.59
N ALA A 471 -12.03 -14.41 24.11
CA ALA A 471 -12.05 -15.85 24.03
C ALA A 471 -12.76 -16.30 22.74
N ASP A 472 -12.06 -17.07 21.89
CA ASP A 472 -12.64 -17.97 20.88
C ASP A 472 -11.47 -18.82 20.32
N GLY A 473 -11.39 -20.14 20.33
CA GLY A 473 -12.32 -21.24 20.59
C GLY A 473 -11.63 -22.46 19.99
N GLU A 474 -10.81 -23.17 20.80
CA GLU A 474 -10.07 -24.37 20.38
C GLU A 474 -10.86 -25.63 20.74
N ASP A 475 -11.64 -26.14 19.79
CA ASP A 475 -12.19 -27.50 19.82
C ASP A 475 -11.32 -28.39 18.92
N GLU A 476 -10.35 -29.09 19.53
CA GLU A 476 -9.64 -30.22 18.90
C GLU A 476 -10.00 -31.49 19.68
N ALA A 477 -10.98 -32.20 19.15
CA ALA A 477 -11.35 -33.55 19.54
C ALA A 477 -10.26 -34.53 19.07
N VAL A 478 -9.36 -34.92 19.97
CA VAL A 478 -8.44 -36.03 19.75
C VAL A 478 -9.11 -37.35 20.09
N GLU A 479 -9.47 -38.10 19.03
CA GLU A 479 -9.80 -39.51 19.12
C GLU A 479 -8.60 -40.30 19.65
N SER A 480 -8.91 -41.15 20.62
CA SER A 480 -7.97 -42.04 21.31
C SER A 480 -7.74 -43.30 20.48
N GLU A 481 -6.48 -43.61 20.18
CA GLU A 481 -6.07 -44.99 19.89
C GLU A 481 -4.97 -45.42 20.87
N GLU A 482 -5.27 -46.55 21.50
CA GLU A 482 -4.46 -47.34 22.41
C GLU A 482 -3.21 -47.88 21.70
N ASP A 483 -2.01 -47.77 22.29
CA ASP A 483 -1.16 -48.95 22.51
C ASP A 483 0.04 -48.66 23.45
N SER A 484 0.04 -49.39 24.57
CA SER A 484 1.14 -50.14 25.17
C SER A 484 2.52 -49.54 25.52
N GLN A 485 2.82 -49.77 26.81
CA GLN A 485 4.06 -50.25 27.44
C GLN A 485 4.97 -49.26 28.19
N ASP A 486 4.92 -49.45 29.51
CA ASP A 486 6.03 -49.50 30.48
C ASP A 486 7.15 -48.46 30.35
N GLU A 487 7.21 -47.56 31.34
CA GLU A 487 8.36 -47.53 32.24
C GLU A 487 8.01 -46.84 33.56
N GLU A 488 8.35 -47.53 34.65
CA GLU A 488 8.13 -47.16 36.03
C GLU A 488 9.03 -45.99 36.48
N ASP A 489 8.55 -45.34 37.55
CA ASP A 489 9.28 -44.62 38.57
C ASP A 489 9.67 -43.13 38.39
N ASN A 490 9.13 -42.36 39.34
CA ASN A 490 9.79 -41.29 40.10
C ASN A 490 9.43 -39.82 39.77
N GLN A 491 8.28 -39.35 40.28
CA GLN A 491 8.16 -38.03 40.93
C GLN A 491 6.80 -37.82 41.61
N SER A 492 6.70 -38.24 42.87
CA SER A 492 5.68 -37.78 43.82
C SER A 492 6.15 -36.49 44.51
N ASN A 493 5.34 -35.42 44.46
CA ASN A 493 5.18 -34.33 45.45
C ASN A 493 5.11 -32.92 44.85
N GLN A 494 3.98 -32.54 44.23
CA GLN A 494 3.64 -31.11 44.12
C GLN A 494 2.14 -30.76 44.00
N SER A 495 1.24 -31.61 44.50
CA SER A 495 -0.22 -31.36 44.43
C SER A 495 -0.89 -30.91 45.74
N ASP A 496 -0.14 -30.64 46.83
CA ASP A 496 -0.71 -30.23 48.13
C ASP A 496 -0.41 -28.76 48.52
N ARG A 497 -0.50 -27.82 47.56
CA ARG A 497 -0.27 -26.38 47.85
C ARG A 497 -1.33 -25.40 47.40
N MET A 498 -2.61 -25.80 47.36
CA MET A 498 -3.72 -24.83 47.33
C MET A 498 -4.85 -25.26 48.27
N SER A 499 -4.58 -25.31 49.58
CA SER A 499 -5.67 -25.35 50.56
C SER A 499 -6.28 -23.95 50.72
N ALA A 500 -7.60 -23.87 50.59
CA ALA A 500 -8.39 -22.63 50.62
C ALA A 500 -8.15 -21.75 51.87
N SER A 501 -7.62 -22.33 52.96
CA SER A 501 -7.34 -21.66 54.23
C SER A 501 -6.17 -20.67 54.20
N ASN A 502 -5.35 -20.65 53.14
CA ASN A 502 -4.21 -19.73 53.02
C ASN A 502 -4.36 -18.65 51.93
N HIS A 503 -5.54 -18.55 51.29
CA HIS A 503 -5.76 -17.54 50.26
C HIS A 503 -5.98 -16.15 50.90
N PRO A 504 -5.16 -15.13 50.57
CA PRO A 504 -5.14 -13.84 51.27
C PRO A 504 -6.45 -13.05 51.17
N LEU A 505 -7.28 -13.33 50.16
CA LEU A 505 -8.58 -12.65 49.93
C LEU A 505 -9.76 -13.32 50.64
N LEU A 506 -9.61 -14.53 51.18
CA LEU A 506 -10.69 -15.32 51.81
C LEU A 506 -10.62 -15.32 53.34
N ARG A 507 -9.73 -14.51 53.95
CA ARG A 507 -9.68 -14.38 55.41
C ARG A 507 -10.93 -13.69 55.93
N GLU A 508 -11.60 -14.32 56.89
CA GLU A 508 -12.71 -13.72 57.64
C GLU A 508 -12.28 -12.36 58.20
N GLY A 509 -12.84 -11.27 57.64
CA GLY A 509 -12.51 -9.89 58.02
C GLY A 509 -11.92 -9.02 56.90
N ALA A 510 -11.59 -9.57 55.73
CA ALA A 510 -11.04 -8.81 54.61
C ALA A 510 -12.08 -8.21 53.65
N MET A 511 -13.37 -8.53 53.78
CA MET A 511 -14.43 -7.86 53.02
C MET A 511 -14.83 -6.55 53.73
N PRO A 512 -14.62 -5.38 53.11
CA PRO A 512 -15.17 -4.13 53.61
C PRO A 512 -16.69 -4.27 53.67
N ARG A 513 -17.28 -4.10 54.86
CA ARG A 513 -18.73 -4.01 55.00
C ARG A 513 -19.19 -2.70 54.35
N LEU A 514 -19.42 -2.74 53.04
CA LEU A 514 -20.11 -1.66 52.33
C LEU A 514 -21.49 -1.52 52.96
N SER A 515 -21.73 -0.36 53.58
CA SER A 515 -23.03 -0.04 54.16
C SER A 515 -24.07 -0.07 53.04
N ARG A 516 -25.23 -0.68 53.31
CA ARG A 516 -26.35 -0.81 52.36
C ARG A 516 -26.72 0.53 51.66
N ALA A 517 -26.56 1.65 52.35
CA ALA A 517 -26.77 2.99 51.80
C ALA A 517 -25.83 3.37 50.62
N ALA A 518 -24.61 2.84 50.60
CA ALA A 518 -23.66 3.07 49.50
C ALA A 518 -24.02 2.24 48.27
N VAL A 519 -24.56 1.03 48.47
CA VAL A 519 -25.04 0.19 47.37
C VAL A 519 -26.31 0.81 46.76
N ASP A 520 -27.25 1.28 47.59
CA ASP A 520 -28.48 1.93 47.09
C ASP A 520 -28.17 3.24 46.34
N ALA A 521 -27.15 4.00 46.74
CA ALA A 521 -26.74 5.22 46.04
C ALA A 521 -26.14 4.92 44.66
N VAL A 522 -25.36 3.84 44.54
CA VAL A 522 -24.78 3.43 43.24
C VAL A 522 -25.86 2.88 42.31
N VAL A 523 -26.85 2.14 42.85
CA VAL A 523 -27.98 1.64 42.05
C VAL A 523 -28.84 2.80 41.54
N GLY A 524 -29.11 3.81 42.35
CA GLY A 524 -29.88 4.99 41.91
C GLY A 524 -29.20 5.79 40.79
N MET A 525 -27.87 5.90 40.80
CA MET A 525 -27.15 6.57 39.71
C MET A 525 -27.18 5.79 38.40
N VAL A 526 -27.19 4.45 38.46
CA VAL A 526 -27.27 3.61 37.26
C VAL A 526 -28.70 3.59 36.69
N GLU A 527 -29.73 3.65 37.54
CA GLU A 527 -31.12 3.74 37.10
C GLU A 527 -31.44 5.08 36.41
N ASP A 528 -30.86 6.19 36.88
CA ASP A 528 -31.00 7.50 36.24
C ASP A 528 -30.25 7.59 34.89
N ASP A 529 -29.11 6.91 34.75
CA ASP A 529 -28.27 6.98 33.54
C ASP A 529 -28.72 6.01 32.43
N MET A 530 -29.42 4.92 32.77
CA MET A 530 -29.93 3.93 31.81
C MET A 530 -31.37 4.14 31.33
N GLY A 531 -32.01 5.27 31.68
CA GLY A 531 -33.18 5.77 30.96
C GLY A 531 -34.30 4.74 30.71
N VAL A 532 -34.72 4.01 31.75
CA VAL A 532 -35.87 3.11 31.65
C VAL A 532 -37.13 3.96 31.45
N ILE A 533 -37.58 4.03 30.20
CA ILE A 533 -38.84 4.63 29.76
C ILE A 533 -39.98 3.95 30.52
N SER A 534 -40.44 4.61 31.59
CA SER A 534 -41.69 4.27 32.26
C SER A 534 -42.84 4.65 31.35
N TRP A 535 -43.42 3.67 30.65
CA TRP A 535 -44.74 3.80 30.03
C TRP A 535 -45.78 3.98 31.13
N LYS A 536 -46.04 5.25 31.48
CA LYS A 536 -47.18 5.65 32.30
C LYS A 536 -48.14 6.43 31.43
N GLY A 537 -49.33 5.85 31.27
CA GLY A 537 -50.34 6.21 30.29
C GLY A 537 -50.79 7.66 30.33
N THR A 538 -51.04 8.18 29.13
CA THR A 538 -51.84 9.37 28.88
C THR A 538 -53.33 9.00 28.90
N PRO A 539 -54.19 9.77 29.59
CA PRO A 539 -55.62 9.54 29.63
C PRO A 539 -56.29 9.98 28.33
N ASP A 540 -57.37 9.27 27.99
CA ASP A 540 -58.37 9.58 26.97
C ASP A 540 -58.79 11.07 27.01
N GLU A 541 -58.70 11.75 25.88
CA GLU A 541 -59.47 12.97 25.62
C GLU A 541 -60.73 12.59 24.85
N GLU A 542 -61.87 12.88 25.49
CA GLU A 542 -63.23 12.61 25.08
C GLU A 542 -63.67 13.48 23.90
N ASP A 543 -64.57 12.90 23.12
CA ASP A 543 -65.46 13.53 22.14
C ASP A 543 -66.15 14.80 22.67
N GLU A 544 -66.20 15.86 21.86
CA GLU A 544 -67.34 16.78 21.86
C GLU A 544 -67.85 16.99 20.42
N LEU A 545 -69.08 16.50 20.21
CA LEU A 545 -69.99 16.81 19.13
C LEU A 545 -70.92 17.98 19.55
N ASP A 546 -71.42 18.66 18.53
CA ASP A 546 -72.58 19.58 18.47
C ASP A 546 -72.36 21.09 18.73
N GLU A 547 -72.26 21.86 17.63
CA GLU A 547 -73.33 22.79 17.17
C GLU A 547 -73.13 23.22 15.69
#